data_AF-A0A3N0YYU2-F1
#
_entry.id   AF-A0A3N0YYU2-F1
#
_cell.length_a   1.000
_cell.length_b   1.000
_cell.length_c   1.000
_cell.angle_alpha   90.00
_cell.angle_beta   90.00
_cell.angle_gamma   90.00
#
_symmetry.space_group_name_H-M   'P 1'
#
loop_
_entity.id
_entity.type
_entity.pdbx_description
1 polymer ?
#
loop_
_entity_poly.entity_id
_entity_poly.type
_entity_poly.pdbx_seq_one_letter_code
_entity_poly.pdbx_strand_id
1 'polypeptide(L)'
;MSQQDPFQALVDALRRTLTINPPTPSTSASPSPAPAVTSVNTVPSSSPPVYASPMATPAPYAGSAEDCSGFLLQCELVLEMQPHLYPNDTAKIAFLISQLRGKALKWADSIWSQHGAITQSYSSFTSHFREVFGKPISDSSAGRSAHTRNSTLYDVVQAIL
;
A
#
# COMPACT_ATOMS: atom_id res chain seq x y z
N MET A 1 31.63 -25.63 12.27
CA MET A 1 31.51 -24.59 11.24
C MET A 1 30.03 -24.27 11.12
N SER A 2 29.55 -23.26 11.85
CA SER A 2 28.13 -22.88 11.83
C SER A 2 27.88 -22.03 10.60
N GLN A 3 27.27 -22.64 9.58
CA GLN A 3 26.86 -21.98 8.36
C GLN A 3 25.83 -20.92 8.70
N GLN A 4 26.18 -19.65 8.49
CA GLN A 4 25.29 -18.53 8.79
C GLN A 4 24.05 -18.64 7.90
N ASP A 5 22.87 -18.52 8.52
CA ASP A 5 21.60 -18.70 7.84
C ASP A 5 21.46 -17.67 6.69
N PRO A 6 21.14 -18.10 5.47
CA PRO A 6 21.10 -17.22 4.30
C PRO A 6 20.06 -16.10 4.46
N PHE A 7 19.01 -16.33 5.27
CA PHE A 7 18.02 -15.33 5.58
C PHE A 7 18.59 -14.21 6.45
N GLN A 8 19.46 -14.54 7.41
CA GLN A 8 20.14 -13.54 8.26
C GLN A 8 21.11 -12.67 7.47
N ALA A 9 21.78 -13.23 6.45
CA ALA A 9 22.65 -12.45 5.58
C ALA A 9 21.86 -11.39 4.78
N LEU A 10 20.65 -11.74 4.34
CA LEU A 10 19.76 -10.81 3.65
C LEU A 10 19.29 -9.69 4.58
N VAL A 11 18.87 -10.04 5.80
CA VAL A 11 18.41 -9.07 6.81
C VAL A 11 19.55 -8.10 7.19
N ASP A 12 20.76 -8.61 7.36
CA ASP A 12 21.93 -7.78 7.69
C ASP A 12 22.32 -6.84 6.53
N ALA A 13 22.24 -7.32 5.28
CA ALA A 13 22.45 -6.50 4.10
C ALA A 13 21.40 -5.40 3.96
N LEU A 14 20.13 -5.69 4.28
CA LEU A 14 19.05 -4.71 4.28
C LEU A 14 19.29 -3.63 5.34
N ARG A 15 19.69 -4.03 6.56
CA ARG A 15 20.02 -3.09 7.65
C ARG A 15 21.21 -2.20 7.32
N ARG A 16 22.24 -2.74 6.66
CA ARG A 16 23.39 -1.93 6.18
C ARG A 16 23.00 -0.96 5.07
N THR A 17 22.04 -1.34 4.23
CA THR A 17 21.56 -0.49 3.13
C THR A 17 20.68 0.66 3.64
N LEU A 18 19.90 0.45 4.71
CA LEU A 18 19.06 1.49 5.31
C LEU A 18 19.81 2.42 6.29
N THR A 19 20.96 2.02 6.82
CA THR A 19 21.84 2.92 7.61
C THR A 19 22.69 3.77 6.66
N ILE A 20 22.08 4.83 6.12
CA ILE A 20 22.80 5.91 5.44
C ILE A 20 23.50 6.73 6.53
N ASN A 21 24.71 6.33 6.92
CA ASN A 21 25.60 7.19 7.68
C ASN A 21 26.34 8.10 6.67
N PRO A 22 26.20 9.43 6.72
CA PRO A 22 27.00 10.30 5.86
C PRO A 22 28.47 10.25 6.29
N PRO A 23 29.45 10.09 5.38
CA PRO A 23 30.83 10.43 5.71
C PRO A 23 30.90 11.96 5.94
N THR A 24 31.30 12.36 7.14
CA THR A 24 31.71 13.72 7.45
C THR A 24 33.01 14.06 6.72
N PRO A 25 33.07 15.10 5.87
CA PRO A 25 34.33 15.70 5.51
C PRO A 25 34.75 16.71 6.58
N SER A 26 35.99 16.56 7.04
CA SER A 26 36.68 17.33 8.06
C SER A 26 36.76 18.84 7.78
N THR A 27 36.79 19.58 8.88
CA THR A 27 37.24 20.97 9.11
C THR A 27 38.28 21.51 8.13
N SER A 28 38.06 22.73 7.60
CA SER A 28 39.11 23.77 7.58
C SER A 28 38.50 25.17 7.41
N ALA A 29 38.78 26.03 8.38
CA ALA A 29 38.34 27.42 8.43
C ALA A 29 39.18 28.31 7.50
N SER A 30 38.56 29.30 6.87
CA SER A 30 39.24 30.51 6.41
C SER A 30 38.25 31.69 6.31
N PRO A 31 38.51 32.84 6.95
CA PRO A 31 37.71 34.06 6.79
C PRO A 31 38.40 35.05 5.84
N SER A 32 37.72 35.52 4.80
CA SER A 32 38.01 36.84 4.22
C SER A 32 36.86 37.42 3.38
N PRO A 33 36.70 38.76 3.32
CA PRO A 33 35.44 39.42 3.01
C PRO A 33 35.27 39.88 1.54
N ALA A 34 34.00 40.10 1.18
CA ALA A 34 33.32 40.70 0.00
C ALA A 34 34.04 41.84 -0.78
N PRO A 35 33.59 42.34 -1.98
CA PRO A 35 32.19 42.38 -2.47
C PRO A 35 31.88 42.35 -4.00
N ALA A 36 30.56 42.28 -4.27
CA ALA A 36 29.80 42.98 -5.32
C ALA A 36 29.62 42.43 -6.78
N VAL A 37 28.37 41.99 -7.00
CA VAL A 37 27.39 42.29 -8.09
C VAL A 37 27.45 41.67 -9.50
N THR A 38 26.25 41.19 -9.88
CA THR A 38 25.62 41.14 -11.22
C THR A 38 26.14 40.14 -12.25
N SER A 39 25.40 39.06 -12.48
CA SER A 39 24.36 39.05 -13.52
C SER A 39 23.69 37.67 -13.57
N VAL A 40 22.36 37.70 -13.57
CA VAL A 40 21.46 36.57 -13.81
C VAL A 40 21.79 35.92 -15.16
N ASN A 41 22.01 34.60 -15.15
CA ASN A 41 21.53 33.70 -16.18
C ASN A 41 21.34 32.32 -15.55
N THR A 42 20.20 32.17 -14.89
CA THR A 42 19.70 30.91 -14.36
C THR A 42 19.43 30.00 -15.55
N VAL A 43 20.42 29.19 -15.94
CA VAL A 43 20.16 28.01 -16.74
C VAL A 43 19.13 27.16 -15.97
N PRO A 44 18.02 26.71 -16.58
CA PRO A 44 17.20 25.70 -15.95
C PRO A 44 18.10 24.48 -15.82
N SER A 45 18.61 24.26 -14.61
CA SER A 45 19.25 23.02 -14.23
C SER A 45 18.18 21.96 -14.47
N SER A 46 18.30 21.28 -15.60
CA SER A 46 17.56 20.07 -15.91
C SER A 46 17.99 19.07 -14.86
N SER A 47 17.37 19.15 -13.68
CA SER A 47 17.48 18.10 -12.68
C SER A 47 17.16 16.82 -13.42
N PRO A 48 18.06 15.81 -13.42
CA PRO A 48 17.66 14.52 -13.93
C PRO A 48 16.39 14.12 -13.17
N PRO A 49 15.37 13.58 -13.85
CA PRO A 49 14.22 13.05 -13.13
C PRO A 49 14.78 12.16 -12.05
N VAL A 50 14.46 12.47 -10.80
CA VAL A 50 14.80 11.62 -9.67
C VAL A 50 14.21 10.27 -10.03
N TYR A 51 15.07 9.36 -10.48
CA TYR A 51 14.74 7.95 -10.60
C TYR A 51 14.71 7.47 -9.14
N ALA A 52 13.68 7.91 -8.43
CA ALA A 52 13.14 7.13 -7.33
C ALA A 52 12.84 5.81 -8.02
N SER A 53 13.72 4.82 -7.82
CA SER A 53 13.45 3.44 -8.20
C SER A 53 11.99 3.23 -7.85
N PRO A 54 11.10 2.99 -8.84
CA PRO A 54 9.68 2.95 -8.59
C PRO A 54 9.52 1.83 -7.58
N MET A 55 9.36 2.20 -6.32
CA MET A 55 9.15 1.26 -5.25
C MET A 55 7.83 0.66 -5.65
N ALA A 56 7.89 -0.56 -6.21
CA ALA A 56 6.92 -1.05 -7.17
C ALA A 56 5.52 -0.66 -6.72
N THR A 57 4.91 0.30 -7.41
CA THR A 57 3.54 0.71 -7.10
C THR A 57 2.73 -0.58 -7.15
N PRO A 58 1.99 -0.94 -6.08
CA PRO A 58 1.25 -2.18 -6.05
C PRO A 58 0.48 -2.35 -7.35
N ALA A 59 0.52 -3.54 -7.92
CA ALA A 59 -0.16 -3.76 -9.19
C ALA A 59 -1.64 -3.36 -9.05
N PRO A 60 -2.22 -2.61 -10.00
CA PRO A 60 -3.60 -2.20 -9.91
C PRO A 60 -4.51 -3.42 -9.76
N TYR A 61 -5.32 -3.44 -8.70
CA TYR A 61 -6.10 -4.63 -8.35
C TYR A 61 -7.57 -4.49 -8.75
N ALA A 62 -8.01 -5.38 -9.64
CA ALA A 62 -9.39 -5.39 -10.16
C ALA A 62 -10.35 -6.27 -9.35
N GLY A 63 -9.89 -6.96 -8.28
CA GLY A 63 -10.75 -7.85 -7.48
C GLY A 63 -10.64 -9.34 -7.81
N SER A 64 -9.50 -9.84 -8.32
CA SER A 64 -9.32 -11.29 -8.54
C SER A 64 -8.96 -12.03 -7.25
N ALA A 65 -9.64 -13.15 -6.97
CA ALA A 65 -9.40 -13.91 -5.76
C ALA A 65 -8.04 -14.63 -5.74
N GLU A 66 -7.47 -14.91 -6.90
CA GLU A 66 -6.13 -15.48 -7.01
C GLU A 66 -5.03 -14.51 -6.56
N ASP A 67 -5.23 -13.21 -6.82
CA ASP A 67 -4.23 -12.18 -6.55
C ASP A 67 -4.44 -11.46 -5.21
N CYS A 68 -5.58 -11.68 -4.53
CA CYS A 68 -5.94 -10.94 -3.31
C CYS A 68 -4.85 -10.99 -2.24
N SER A 69 -4.30 -12.17 -1.95
CA SER A 69 -3.25 -12.31 -0.93
C SER A 69 -1.95 -11.62 -1.33
N GLY A 70 -1.56 -11.73 -2.61
CA GLY A 70 -0.35 -11.08 -3.13
C GLY A 70 -0.48 -9.56 -3.14
N PHE A 71 -1.65 -9.04 -3.48
CA PHE A 71 -1.96 -7.62 -3.44
C PHE A 71 -1.87 -7.03 -2.01
N LEU A 72 -2.47 -7.70 -1.02
CA LEU A 72 -2.41 -7.25 0.37
C LEU A 72 -0.97 -7.25 0.90
N LEU A 73 -0.19 -8.29 0.57
CA LEU A 73 1.23 -8.35 0.94
C LEU A 73 2.03 -7.19 0.33
N GLN A 74 1.81 -6.87 -0.96
CA GLN A 74 2.45 -5.72 -1.60
C GLN A 74 2.08 -4.40 -0.90
N CYS A 75 0.81 -4.24 -0.53
CA CYS A 75 0.38 -3.05 0.20
C CYS A 75 1.05 -2.95 1.57
N GLU A 76 1.09 -4.04 2.34
CA GLU A 76 1.71 -4.09 3.66
C GLU A 76 3.20 -3.73 3.62
N LEU A 77 3.94 -4.29 2.65
CA LEU A 77 5.35 -3.96 2.45
C LEU A 77 5.57 -2.46 2.16
N VAL A 78 4.70 -1.83 1.38
CA VAL A 78 4.79 -0.38 1.11
C VAL A 78 4.54 0.43 2.39
N LEU A 79 3.56 0.03 3.18
CA LEU A 79 3.24 0.68 4.46
C LEU A 79 4.38 0.54 5.46
N GLU A 80 5.03 -0.63 5.53
CA GLU A 80 6.19 -0.87 6.41
C GLU A 80 7.43 -0.10 5.98
N MET A 81 7.65 0.06 4.68
CA MET A 81 8.78 0.81 4.14
C MET A 81 8.61 2.33 4.27
N GLN A 82 7.37 2.83 4.32
CA GLN A 82 7.05 4.26 4.38
C GLN A 82 6.08 4.60 5.53
N PRO A 83 6.40 4.26 6.79
CA PRO A 83 5.48 4.42 7.91
C PRO A 83 5.17 5.90 8.20
N HIS A 84 6.08 6.81 7.85
CA HIS A 84 5.92 8.25 8.00
C HIS A 84 4.87 8.86 7.07
N LEU A 85 4.60 8.24 5.91
CA LEU A 85 3.56 8.69 4.98
C LEU A 85 2.18 8.19 5.37
N TYR A 86 2.12 7.09 6.13
CA TYR A 86 0.87 6.42 6.53
C TYR A 86 0.77 6.24 8.05
N PRO A 87 0.78 7.35 8.83
CA PRO A 87 0.86 7.29 10.30
C PRO A 87 -0.44 6.81 10.97
N ASN A 88 -1.57 6.82 10.28
CA ASN A 88 -2.88 6.43 10.81
C ASN A 88 -3.60 5.44 9.88
N ASP A 89 -4.59 4.73 10.42
CA ASP A 89 -5.36 3.73 9.69
C ASP A 89 -6.07 4.30 8.45
N THR A 90 -6.64 5.51 8.56
CA THR A 90 -7.29 6.17 7.42
C THR A 90 -6.35 6.37 6.24
N ALA A 91 -5.10 6.79 6.50
CA ALA A 91 -4.08 6.96 5.47
C ALA A 91 -3.69 5.62 4.82
N LYS A 92 -3.57 4.54 5.62
CA LYS A 92 -3.29 3.19 5.12
C LYS A 92 -4.43 2.67 4.24
N ILE A 93 -5.67 2.88 4.66
CA ILE A 93 -6.86 2.46 3.90
C ILE A 93 -6.96 3.27 2.60
N ALA A 94 -6.78 4.60 2.66
CA ALA A 94 -6.80 5.45 1.47
C ALA A 94 -5.73 5.03 0.44
N PHE A 95 -4.53 4.67 0.91
CA PHE A 95 -3.50 4.09 0.05
C PHE A 95 -3.98 2.81 -0.63
N LEU A 96 -4.54 1.87 0.12
CA LEU A 96 -5.02 0.60 -0.43
C LEU A 96 -6.12 0.84 -1.49
N ILE A 97 -7.07 1.73 -1.20
CA ILE A 97 -8.13 2.13 -2.14
C ILE A 97 -7.55 2.75 -3.43
N SER A 98 -6.49 3.55 -3.33
CA SER A 98 -5.86 4.19 -4.50
C SER A 98 -5.34 3.19 -5.53
N GLN A 99 -5.00 1.97 -5.07
CA GLN A 99 -4.49 0.88 -5.91
C GLN A 99 -5.61 0.02 -6.52
N LEU A 100 -6.87 0.26 -6.15
CA LEU A 100 -8.00 -0.52 -6.66
C LEU A 100 -8.47 -0.04 -8.03
N ARG A 101 -9.02 -0.98 -8.81
CA ARG A 101 -9.64 -0.74 -10.12
C ARG A 101 -10.93 -1.55 -10.27
N GLY A 102 -11.73 -1.20 -11.27
CA GLY A 102 -12.91 -1.96 -11.66
C GLY A 102 -13.89 -2.22 -10.51
N LYS A 103 -14.27 -3.50 -10.32
CA LYS A 103 -15.23 -3.90 -9.27
C LYS A 103 -14.70 -3.69 -7.85
N ALA A 104 -13.40 -3.80 -7.62
CA ALA A 104 -12.81 -3.58 -6.30
C ALA A 104 -12.91 -2.11 -5.88
N LEU A 105 -12.67 -1.20 -6.83
CA LEU A 105 -12.84 0.23 -6.58
C LEU A 105 -14.31 0.59 -6.31
N LYS A 106 -15.26 0.03 -7.07
CA LYS A 106 -16.70 0.24 -6.83
C LYS A 106 -17.15 -0.24 -5.45
N TRP A 107 -16.65 -1.39 -5.01
CA TRP A 107 -16.89 -1.91 -3.66
C TRP A 107 -16.32 -0.97 -2.60
N ALA A 108 -15.09 -0.50 -2.78
CA ALA A 108 -14.45 0.42 -1.84
C ALA A 108 -15.19 1.75 -1.75
N ASP A 109 -15.65 2.31 -2.87
CA ASP A 109 -16.44 3.54 -2.93
C ASP A 109 -17.74 3.43 -2.11
N SER A 110 -18.43 2.29 -2.21
CA SER A 110 -19.64 2.02 -1.44
C SER A 110 -19.38 1.95 0.07
N ILE A 111 -18.30 1.31 0.50
CA ILE A 111 -17.97 1.16 1.92
C ILE A 111 -17.43 2.47 2.49
N TRP A 112 -16.62 3.18 1.71
CA TRP A 112 -16.07 4.48 2.09
C TRP A 112 -17.16 5.52 2.29
N SER A 113 -18.12 5.59 1.38
CA SER A 113 -19.27 6.51 1.47
C SER A 113 -20.15 6.26 2.70
N GLN A 114 -20.20 5.02 3.19
CA GLN A 114 -20.99 4.68 4.36
C GLN A 114 -20.37 5.16 5.68
N HIS A 115 -19.07 5.55 5.68
CA HIS A 115 -18.33 5.93 6.88
C HIS A 115 -18.48 4.93 8.04
N GLY A 116 -18.61 3.64 7.72
CA GLY A 116 -18.86 2.58 8.70
C GLY A 116 -17.66 2.26 9.58
N ALA A 117 -17.87 1.47 10.63
CA ALA A 117 -16.80 1.01 11.53
C ALA A 117 -15.65 0.29 10.78
N ILE A 118 -15.95 -0.31 9.64
CA ILE A 118 -14.98 -1.05 8.80
C ILE A 118 -13.87 -0.13 8.27
N THR A 119 -14.14 1.15 8.01
CA THR A 119 -13.14 2.10 7.50
C THR A 119 -12.35 2.82 8.61
N GLN A 120 -12.60 2.49 9.88
CA GLN A 120 -11.94 3.13 11.03
C GLN A 120 -10.67 2.41 11.46
N SER A 121 -10.46 1.16 11.03
CA SER A 121 -9.27 0.38 11.36
C SER A 121 -8.79 -0.40 10.15
N TYR A 122 -7.48 -0.38 9.91
CA TYR A 122 -6.87 -1.10 8.80
C TYR A 122 -7.10 -2.62 8.90
N SER A 123 -7.10 -3.17 10.11
CA SER A 123 -7.35 -4.61 10.33
C SER A 123 -8.78 -5.01 9.99
N SER A 124 -9.77 -4.21 10.40
CA SER A 124 -11.18 -4.43 10.04
C SER A 124 -11.38 -4.33 8.52
N PHE A 125 -10.79 -3.31 7.89
CA PHE A 125 -10.88 -3.13 6.45
C PHE A 125 -10.26 -4.30 5.67
N THR A 126 -9.03 -4.70 6.01
CA THR A 126 -8.34 -5.81 5.32
C THR A 126 -8.99 -7.16 5.57
N SER A 127 -9.57 -7.39 6.76
CA SER A 127 -10.35 -8.59 7.04
C SER A 127 -11.59 -8.68 6.13
N HIS A 128 -12.37 -7.60 6.05
CA HIS A 128 -13.54 -7.56 5.18
C HIS A 128 -13.17 -7.60 3.70
N PHE A 129 -12.04 -7.00 3.31
CA PHE A 129 -11.50 -7.12 1.96
C PHE A 129 -11.24 -8.59 1.58
N ARG A 130 -10.66 -9.38 2.49
CA ARG A 130 -10.42 -10.81 2.27
C ARG A 130 -11.68 -11.64 2.24
N GLU A 131 -12.72 -11.23 2.95
CA GLU A 131 -14.03 -11.88 2.89
C GLU A 131 -14.67 -11.70 1.51
N VAL A 132 -14.59 -10.50 0.94
CA VAL A 132 -15.19 -10.18 -0.37
C VAL A 132 -14.35 -10.67 -1.54
N PHE A 133 -13.03 -10.54 -1.46
CA PHE A 133 -12.11 -10.81 -2.57
C PHE A 133 -11.16 -11.97 -2.35
N GLY A 134 -11.07 -12.54 -1.15
CA GLY A 134 -10.20 -13.69 -0.89
C GLY A 134 -10.76 -14.96 -1.51
N LYS A 135 -9.90 -16.00 -1.60
CA LYS A 135 -10.37 -17.33 -1.96
C LYS A 135 -11.27 -17.85 -0.83
N PRO A 136 -12.47 -18.41 -1.13
CA PRO A 136 -13.20 -19.15 -0.14
C PRO A 136 -12.28 -20.26 0.36
N ILE A 137 -12.18 -20.39 1.68
CA ILE A 137 -11.46 -21.51 2.30
C ILE A 137 -12.23 -22.74 1.84
N SER A 138 -11.74 -23.40 0.79
CA SER A 138 -12.35 -24.64 0.30
C SER A 138 -12.07 -25.69 1.36
N ASP A 139 -12.93 -25.74 2.36
CA ASP A 139 -13.07 -26.94 3.17
C ASP A 139 -13.35 -28.08 2.19
N SER A 140 -12.37 -28.95 2.04
CA SER A 140 -12.50 -30.15 1.24
C SER A 140 -13.37 -31.17 1.99
N SER A 141 -14.60 -30.80 2.42
CA SER A 141 -15.60 -31.74 2.97
C SER A 141 -16.98 -31.14 3.28
N ALA A 142 -17.64 -30.38 2.40
CA ALA A 142 -19.11 -30.40 2.40
C ALA A 142 -19.68 -29.86 1.09
N GLY A 143 -20.26 -30.77 0.30
CA GLY A 143 -21.30 -30.39 -0.64
C GLY A 143 -22.44 -29.73 0.12
N ARG A 144 -22.55 -28.41 0.00
CA ARG A 144 -23.84 -27.73 0.12
C ARG A 144 -23.82 -26.49 -0.76
N SER A 145 -24.58 -26.59 -1.84
CA SER A 145 -24.79 -25.58 -2.86
C SER A 145 -24.95 -24.17 -2.26
N ALA A 146 -24.03 -23.28 -2.62
CA ALA A 146 -24.21 -21.84 -2.47
C ALA A 146 -25.21 -21.35 -3.53
N HIS A 147 -26.50 -21.46 -3.24
CA HIS A 147 -27.58 -20.79 -3.97
C HIS A 147 -28.71 -20.40 -2.99
N THR A 148 -28.52 -19.33 -2.23
CA THR A 148 -29.63 -18.63 -1.56
C THR A 148 -29.33 -17.13 -1.63
N ARG A 149 -29.61 -16.52 -2.79
CA ARG A 149 -30.85 -15.78 -3.10
C ARG A 149 -31.00 -14.51 -2.25
N ASN A 150 -30.40 -13.46 -2.77
CA ASN A 150 -30.88 -12.07 -2.79
C ASN A 150 -32.31 -11.98 -3.41
N SER A 151 -33.31 -12.66 -2.82
CA SER A 151 -34.72 -12.68 -3.26
C SER A 151 -35.73 -12.13 -2.24
N THR A 152 -35.34 -11.64 -1.06
CA THR A 152 -36.35 -11.19 -0.09
C THR A 152 -36.88 -9.77 -0.34
N LEU A 153 -36.30 -9.00 -1.28
CA LEU A 153 -36.83 -7.68 -1.64
C LEU A 153 -37.81 -7.72 -2.83
N TYR A 154 -37.86 -8.80 -3.61
CA TYR A 154 -38.83 -8.92 -4.72
C TYR A 154 -40.12 -9.64 -4.29
N ASP A 155 -40.07 -10.47 -3.25
CA ASP A 155 -41.23 -11.22 -2.77
C ASP A 155 -42.21 -10.35 -1.96
N VAL A 156 -41.71 -9.33 -1.23
CA VAL A 156 -42.58 -8.41 -0.47
C VAL A 156 -43.38 -7.49 -1.40
N VAL A 157 -42.88 -7.21 -2.61
CA VAL A 157 -43.53 -6.29 -3.55
C VAL A 157 -44.65 -6.98 -4.35
N GLN A 158 -44.62 -8.30 -4.47
CA GLN A 158 -45.65 -9.07 -5.19
C GLN A 158 -46.82 -9.52 -4.28
N ALA A 159 -46.72 -9.35 -2.96
CA ALA A 159 -47.76 -9.72 -2.00
C ALA A 159 -48.72 -8.57 -1.63
N ILE A 160 -48.56 -7.38 -2.24
CA ILE A 160 -49.38 -6.17 -1.96
C ILE A 160 -50.13 -5.67 -3.23
N LEU A 161 -50.10 -6.43 -4.33
CA LEU A 161 -50.95 -6.22 -5.50
C LEU A 161 -51.86 -7.44 -5.73
#